data_AF-A0A0L7KME6-F1
#
_entry.id   AF-A0A0L7KME6-F1
#
_cell.length_a   1.000
_cell.length_b   1.000
_cell.length_c   1.000
_cell.angle_alpha   90.00
_cell.angle_beta   90.00
_cell.angle_gamma   90.00
#
_symmetry.space_group_name_H-M   'P 1'
#
loop_
_entity.id
_entity.type
_entity.pdbx_description
1 polymer ?
#
loop_
_entity_poly.entity_id
_entity_poly.type
_entity_poly.pdbx_seq_one_letter_code
_entity_poly.pdbx_strand_id
1 'polypeptide(L)' 'GTFAYNPSCENVTMSQRTCRKPEARSLGYICDYIRCECLQQKYWDEAANKCVQLEECSDQSKVFD' A
#
# COMPACT_ATOMS: atom_id res chain seq x y z
N GLY A 1 1.94 2.53 -12.12
CA GLY A 1 2.26 3.88 -11.65
C GLY A 1 1.87 4.02 -10.19
N THR A 2 2.58 4.89 -9.48
CA THR A 2 2.33 5.25 -8.08
C THR A 2 2.00 6.75 -7.98
N PHE A 3 1.36 7.17 -6.90
CA PHE A 3 1.12 8.58 -6.58
C PHE A 3 1.64 8.90 -5.17
N ALA A 4 1.83 10.18 -4.85
CA ALA A 4 2.21 10.59 -3.50
C ALA A 4 0.97 10.58 -2.59
N TYR A 5 0.95 9.66 -1.62
CA TYR A 5 -0.06 9.64 -0.57
C TYR A 5 0.41 10.47 0.61
N ASN A 6 -0.40 11.45 1.01
CA ASN A 6 -0.21 12.28 2.18
C ASN A 6 -1.59 12.58 2.82
N PRO A 7 -1.92 11.99 3.97
CA PRO A 7 -3.17 12.27 4.68
C PRO A 7 -3.15 13.59 5.46
N SER A 8 -2.00 14.28 5.51
CA SER A 8 -1.72 15.42 6.37
C SER A 8 -1.98 15.07 7.86
N CYS A 9 -2.16 16.08 8.71
CA CYS A 9 -2.63 15.88 10.09
C CYS A 9 -4.17 15.88 10.20
N GLU A 10 -4.90 15.96 9.08
CA GLU A 10 -6.35 16.13 9.08
C GLU A 10 -7.11 14.80 8.96
N ASN A 11 -6.48 13.79 8.36
CA ASN A 11 -7.07 12.48 8.14
C ASN A 11 -6.27 11.38 8.84
N VAL A 12 -6.97 10.31 9.20
CA VAL A 12 -6.32 9.08 9.67
C VAL A 12 -5.43 8.52 8.56
N THR A 13 -4.18 8.22 8.90
CA THR A 13 -3.25 7.54 8.00
C THR A 13 -3.70 6.10 7.80
N MET A 14 -3.85 5.69 6.56
CA MET A 14 -4.21 4.32 6.18
C MET A 14 -2.98 3.56 5.71
N SER A 15 -2.92 2.25 5.93
CA SER A 15 -1.90 1.40 5.33
C SER A 15 -2.13 1.26 3.83
N GLN A 16 -1.06 1.02 3.09
CA GLN A 16 -1.16 0.63 1.70
C GLN A 16 -1.72 -0.78 1.59
N ARG A 17 -2.52 -1.05 0.55
CA ARG A 17 -2.96 -2.40 0.21
C ARG A 17 -1.82 -3.15 -0.45
N THR A 18 -1.55 -4.34 0.04
CA THR A 18 -0.49 -5.23 -0.49
C THR A 18 -1.12 -6.55 -0.89
N CYS A 19 -0.41 -7.36 -1.68
CA CYS A 19 -0.86 -8.71 -2.01
C CYS A 19 -0.99 -9.60 -0.75
N ARG A 20 -0.18 -9.34 0.29
CA ARG A 20 -0.26 -10.07 1.58
C ARG A 20 -1.34 -9.54 2.52
N LYS A 21 -1.63 -8.23 2.46
CA LYS A 21 -2.61 -7.52 3.30
C LYS A 21 -3.50 -6.67 2.37
N PRO A 22 -4.55 -7.27 1.77
CA PRO A 22 -5.36 -6.60 0.75
C PRO A 22 -6.27 -5.51 1.33
N GLU A 23 -6.57 -5.58 2.62
CA GLU A 23 -7.39 -4.59 3.29
C GLU A 23 -6.51 -3.48 3.91
N ALA A 24 -6.83 -2.23 3.57
CA ALA A 24 -6.19 -1.08 4.19
C ALA A 24 -6.67 -0.94 5.64
N ARG A 25 -5.74 -0.84 6.58
CA ARG A 25 -6.03 -0.64 8.01
C ARG A 25 -5.57 0.73 8.48
N SER A 26 -6.21 1.26 9.51
CA SER A 26 -5.76 2.48 10.17
C SER A 26 -4.37 2.27 10.79
N LEU A 27 -3.50 3.26 10.59
CA LEU A 27 -2.22 3.41 11.28
C LEU A 27 -2.28 4.52 12.35
N GLY A 28 -3.44 5.15 12.53
CA GLY A 28 -3.62 6.32 13.41
C GLY A 28 -3.39 7.65 12.71
N TYR A 29 -3.29 8.73 13.47
CA TYR A 29 -2.93 10.05 12.96
C TYR A 29 -1.40 10.18 12.93
N ILE A 30 -0.84 10.35 11.74
CA ILE A 30 0.60 10.55 11.55
C ILE A 30 0.78 11.84 10.75
N CYS A 31 1.28 12.87 11.43
CA CYS A 31 1.69 14.13 10.79
C CYS A 31 2.96 13.92 9.95
N ASP A 32 3.11 14.72 8.89
CA ASP A 32 4.26 14.68 7.97
C ASP A 32 4.50 13.31 7.32
N TYR A 33 3.44 12.52 7.14
CA TYR A 33 3.52 11.21 6.51
C TYR A 33 3.37 11.31 4.98
N ILE A 34 4.40 10.91 4.25
CA ILE A 34 4.36 10.82 2.79
C ILE A 34 4.93 9.48 2.32
N ARG A 35 4.23 8.80 1.40
CA ARG A 35 4.74 7.61 0.72
C ARG A 35 4.32 7.56 -0.75
N CYS A 36 5.04 6.78 -1.54
CA CYS A 36 4.56 6.35 -2.85
C CYS A 36 3.51 5.26 -2.66
N GLU A 37 2.29 5.51 -3.12
CA GLU A 37 1.18 4.56 -3.02
C GLU A 37 0.72 4.10 -4.41
N CYS A 38 0.26 2.86 -4.49
CA CYS A 38 -0.38 2.33 -5.69
C CYS A 38 -1.68 3.09 -6.00
N LEU A 39 -1.94 3.36 -7.28
CA LEU A 39 -3.21 3.94 -7.74
C LEU A 39 -4.42 3.17 -7.18
N GLN A 40 -5.54 3.86 -7.04
CA GLN A 40 -6.78 3.27 -6.50
C GLN A 40 -7.07 1.90 -7.11
N GLN A 41 -7.47 0.97 -6.24
CA GLN A 41 -7.78 -0.44 -6.53
C GLN A 41 -6.59 -1.35 -6.85
N LYS A 42 -5.35 -0.83 -6.94
CA LYS A 42 -4.15 -1.66 -7.09
C LYS A 42 -3.52 -2.03 -5.75
N TYR A 43 -2.82 -3.15 -5.77
CA TYR A 43 -2.12 -3.74 -4.63
C TYR A 43 -0.62 -3.69 -4.90
N TRP A 44 0.15 -3.37 -3.86
CA TRP A 44 1.59 -3.51 -3.94
C TRP A 44 1.95 -5.00 -3.87
N ASP A 45 2.60 -5.48 -4.92
CA ASP A 45 3.22 -6.79 -4.95
C ASP A 45 4.69 -6.63 -4.52
N GLU A 46 5.00 -7.03 -3.29
CA GLU A 46 6.35 -6.95 -2.74
C GLU A 46 7.36 -7.84 -3.49
N ALA A 47 6.93 -9.02 -3.95
CA ALA A 47 7.81 -9.95 -4.65
C ALA A 47 8.20 -9.44 -6.04
N ALA A 48 7.25 -8.81 -6.76
CA ALA A 48 7.47 -8.24 -8.09
C ALA A 48 7.87 -6.75 -8.08
N ASN A 49 7.86 -6.10 -6.91
CA ASN A 49 8.12 -4.66 -6.73
C ASN A 49 7.30 -3.76 -7.66
N LYS A 50 5.99 -4.05 -7.81
CA LYS A 50 5.09 -3.29 -8.68
C LYS A 50 3.65 -3.26 -8.17
N CYS A 51 2.89 -2.26 -8.64
CA CYS A 51 1.46 -2.18 -8.39
C CYS A 51 0.66 -2.99 -9.41
N VAL A 52 -0.11 -3.97 -8.94
CA VAL A 52 -0.89 -4.91 -9.76
C VAL A 52 -2.35 -4.96 -9.31
N GLN A 53 -3.22 -5.61 -10.10
CA GLN A 53 -4.52 -6.03 -9.60
C GLN A 53 -4.39 -7.23 -8.65
N LEU A 54 -5.39 -7.49 -7.82
CA LEU A 54 -5.31 -8.56 -6.81
C LEU A 54 -5.11 -9.95 -7.46
N GLU A 55 -5.78 -10.18 -8.57
CA GLU A 55 -5.69 -11.40 -9.39
C GLU A 55 -4.33 -11.57 -10.09
N GLU A 56 -3.51 -10.52 -10.15
CA GLU A 56 -2.19 -10.51 -10.76
C GLU A 56 -1.05 -10.62 -9.71
N CYS A 57 -1.39 -10.80 -8.43
CA CYS A 57 -0.42 -10.96 -7.36
C CYS A 57 0.48 -12.18 -7.59
N SER A 58 1.80 -11.96 -7.58
CA SER A 58 2.78 -13.04 -7.65
C SER A 58 2.91 -13.76 -6.30
N ASP A 59 3.64 -14.89 -6.30
CA ASP A 59 3.89 -15.67 -5.09
C ASP A 59 4.66 -14.85 -4.03
N GLN A 60 3.97 -14.53 -2.93
CA GLN A 60 4.51 -13.75 -1.82
C GLN A 60 5.28 -14.61 -0.79
N SER A 61 5.43 -15.92 -1.01
CA SER A 61 6.03 -16.87 -0.05
C SER A 61 7.47 -16.53 0.38
N LYS A 62 8.20 -15.78 -0.47
CA LYS A 62 9.60 -15.38 -0.23
C LYS A 62 9.76 -13.94 0.27
N VAL A 63 8.66 -13.25 0.54
CA VAL A 63 8.69 -11.88 1.06
C VAL A 63 8.73 -11.93 2.59
N PHE A 64 9.81 -11.40 3.16
CA PHE A 64 10.01 -11.30 4.60
C PHE A 64 9.62 -9.90 5.10
N ASP A 65 9.15 -9.82 6.35
CA ASP A 65 8.73 -8.58 7.03
C ASP A 65 9.92 -7.84 7.67
#